data_AF-A0A662U4I9-F1
#
_entry.id   AF-A0A662U4I9-F1
#
_cell.length_a   1.000
_cell.length_b   1.000
_cell.length_c   1.000
_cell.angle_alpha   90.00
_cell.angle_beta   90.00
_cell.angle_gamma   90.00
#
_symmetry.space_group_name_H-M   'P 1'
#
loop_
_entity.id
_entity.type
_entity.pdbx_description
1 polymer ?
#
loop_
_entity_poly.entity_id
_entity_poly.type
_entity_poly.pdbx_seq_one_letter_code
_entity_poly.pdbx_strand_id
1 'polypeptide(L)'
;SGRRPKRMGVYGFAPAKSLRLIAEERAARKYPNLEVLNSYYVAEDGKYKWYEVILVDPNHPAIRNDPDINWICHPSQRGRVFRGKTAAGRRMRGLLRNRGLKGTHKYKWKKKQKERKLKKRHEASRGARIIRPEE
;
A
#
# COMPACT_ATOMS: atom_id res chain seq x y z
N SER A 1 11.20 17.68 -22.43
CA SER A 1 12.44 17.86 -21.65
C SER A 1 13.31 16.61 -21.72
N GLY A 2 14.63 16.77 -21.86
CA GLY A 2 15.56 15.64 -22.05
C GLY A 2 15.67 14.72 -20.82
N ARG A 3 15.64 13.40 -21.02
CA ARG A 3 15.78 12.39 -19.96
C ARG A 3 16.94 11.45 -20.23
N ARG A 4 17.64 11.03 -19.16
CA ARG A 4 18.67 9.99 -19.22
C ARG A 4 18.05 8.64 -19.62
N PRO A 5 18.76 7.77 -20.37
CA PRO A 5 18.24 6.47 -20.82
C PRO A 5 17.51 5.64 -19.76
N LYS A 6 18.05 5.58 -18.53
CA LYS A 6 17.41 4.88 -17.40
C LYS A 6 16.00 5.39 -17.03
N ARG A 7 15.67 6.65 -17.32
CA ARG A 7 14.38 7.30 -16.99
C ARG A 7 13.47 7.48 -18.20
N MET A 8 13.83 6.90 -19.35
CA MET A 8 13.04 6.95 -20.59
C MET A 8 12.05 5.80 -20.72
N GLY A 9 12.23 4.69 -19.97
CA GLY A 9 11.28 3.57 -20.01
C GLY A 9 9.87 4.00 -19.58
N VAL A 10 8.86 3.43 -20.24
CA VAL A 10 7.44 3.63 -19.93
C VAL A 10 6.78 2.29 -19.61
N TYR A 11 7.03 1.28 -20.43
CA TYR A 11 6.59 -0.09 -20.18
C TYR A 11 7.30 -0.70 -18.94
N GLY A 12 6.58 -1.52 -18.19
CA GLY A 12 7.08 -2.17 -16.97
C GLY A 12 7.01 -1.30 -15.70
N PHE A 13 6.55 -0.05 -15.79
CA PHE A 13 6.30 0.77 -14.61
C PHE A 13 5.03 0.33 -13.88
N ALA A 14 5.21 -0.33 -12.73
CA ALA A 14 4.13 -0.66 -11.82
C ALA A 14 4.02 0.38 -10.70
N PRO A 15 2.79 0.73 -10.24
CA PRO A 15 2.61 1.62 -9.11
C PRO A 15 3.17 0.99 -7.82
N ALA A 16 3.70 1.84 -6.94
CA ALA A 16 4.15 1.38 -5.62
C ALA A 16 2.97 0.96 -4.70
N LYS A 17 1.77 1.49 -4.98
CA LYS A 17 0.54 1.15 -4.25
C LYS A 17 -0.09 -0.12 -4.80
N SER A 18 -0.66 -0.95 -3.93
CA SER A 18 -1.45 -2.10 -4.35
C SER A 18 -2.80 -1.65 -4.93
N LEU A 19 -3.35 -2.40 -5.88
CA LEU A 19 -4.68 -2.14 -6.45
C LEU A 19 -5.77 -2.07 -5.37
N ARG A 20 -5.68 -2.95 -4.36
CA ARG A 20 -6.55 -2.93 -3.19
C ARG A 20 -6.46 -1.61 -2.40
N LEU A 21 -5.26 -1.05 -2.17
CA LEU A 21 -5.12 0.24 -1.50
C LEU A 21 -5.67 1.38 -2.37
N ILE A 22 -5.50 1.30 -3.69
CA ILE A 22 -6.08 2.27 -4.62
C ILE A 22 -7.62 2.25 -4.54
N ALA A 23 -8.22 1.06 -4.42
CA ALA A 23 -9.66 0.92 -4.22
C ALA A 23 -10.12 1.54 -2.88
N GLU A 24 -9.41 1.27 -1.77
CA GLU A 24 -9.71 1.90 -0.47
C GLU A 24 -9.64 3.44 -0.54
N GLU A 25 -8.61 4.00 -1.19
CA GLU A 25 -8.45 5.44 -1.36
C GLU A 25 -9.56 6.05 -2.24
N ARG A 26 -10.02 5.34 -3.27
CA ARG A 26 -11.14 5.78 -4.12
C ARG A 26 -12.45 5.81 -3.33
N ALA A 27 -12.73 4.76 -2.55
CA ALA A 27 -13.92 4.69 -1.71
C ALA A 27 -13.94 5.82 -0.66
N ALA A 28 -12.82 6.08 0.01
CA ALA A 28 -12.71 7.15 0.99
C ALA A 28 -12.86 8.55 0.40
N ARG A 29 -12.42 8.78 -0.84
CA ARG A 29 -12.67 10.06 -1.53
C ARG A 29 -14.14 10.24 -1.89
N LYS A 30 -14.84 9.15 -2.22
CA LYS A 30 -16.28 9.18 -2.52
C LYS A 30 -17.11 9.47 -1.27
N TYR A 31 -16.70 8.93 -0.12
CA TYR A 31 -17.40 9.10 1.17
C TYR A 31 -16.48 9.76 2.21
N PRO A 32 -16.30 11.09 2.17
CA PRO A 32 -15.33 11.80 3.00
C PRO A 32 -15.71 11.88 4.49
N ASN A 33 -17.00 11.70 4.82
CA ASN A 33 -17.50 11.63 6.19
C ASN A 33 -17.21 10.28 6.87
N LEU A 34 -16.91 9.24 6.08
CA LEU A 34 -16.67 7.89 6.57
C LEU A 34 -15.17 7.57 6.62
N GLU A 35 -14.81 6.64 7.51
CA GLU A 35 -13.45 6.12 7.61
C GLU A 35 -13.37 4.66 7.15
N VAL A 36 -12.30 4.33 6.42
CA VAL A 36 -12.09 2.96 5.94
C VAL A 36 -11.62 2.07 7.09
N LEU A 37 -12.41 1.06 7.42
CA LEU A 37 -12.04 0.02 8.36
C LEU A 37 -11.05 -0.97 7.72
N ASN A 38 -11.50 -1.63 6.66
CA ASN A 38 -10.74 -2.63 5.90
C ASN A 38 -11.36 -2.87 4.50
N SER A 39 -10.80 -3.82 3.76
CA SER A 39 -11.32 -4.25 2.46
C SER A 39 -11.02 -5.73 2.18
N TYR A 40 -11.65 -6.33 1.19
CA TYR A 40 -11.32 -7.67 0.71
C TYR A 40 -11.56 -7.81 -0.80
N TYR A 41 -10.96 -8.85 -1.37
CA TYR A 41 -11.08 -9.18 -2.78
C TYR A 41 -12.38 -9.95 -3.02
N VAL A 42 -13.07 -9.65 -4.11
CA VAL A 42 -14.33 -10.28 -4.47
C VAL A 42 -14.18 -11.09 -5.76
N ALA A 43 -13.79 -10.42 -6.84
CA ALA A 43 -13.70 -11.02 -8.16
C ALA A 43 -12.67 -10.29 -9.03
N GLU A 44 -12.33 -10.88 -10.17
CA GLU A 44 -11.56 -10.25 -11.24
C GLU A 44 -12.03 -10.74 -12.59
N ASP A 45 -11.90 -9.88 -13.59
CA ASP A 45 -12.02 -10.23 -15.00
C ASP A 45 -10.67 -9.94 -15.69
N GLY A 46 -10.62 -9.99 -17.01
CA GLY A 46 -9.39 -9.70 -17.76
C GLY A 46 -8.90 -8.25 -17.66
N LYS A 47 -9.73 -7.29 -17.19
CA LYS A 47 -9.46 -5.85 -17.23
C LYS A 47 -9.45 -5.19 -15.84
N TYR A 48 -10.20 -5.71 -14.90
CA TYR A 48 -10.57 -5.12 -13.62
C TYR A 48 -10.45 -6.13 -12.48
N LYS A 49 -10.22 -5.58 -11.30
CA LYS A 49 -10.27 -6.31 -10.04
C LYS A 49 -11.24 -5.59 -9.11
N TRP A 50 -12.17 -6.33 -8.54
CA TRP A 50 -13.18 -5.80 -7.63
C TRP A 50 -12.78 -6.07 -6.18
N TYR A 51 -13.01 -5.05 -5.36
CA TYR A 51 -12.78 -5.08 -3.93
C TYR A 51 -13.97 -4.46 -3.22
N GLU A 52 -14.43 -5.13 -2.17
CA GLU A 52 -15.38 -4.56 -1.23
C GLU A 52 -14.61 -3.82 -0.13
N VAL A 53 -15.03 -2.58 0.14
CA VAL A 53 -14.40 -1.69 1.11
C VAL A 53 -15.40 -1.43 2.21
N ILE A 54 -15.02 -1.77 3.44
CA ILE A 54 -15.83 -1.58 4.63
C ILE A 54 -15.51 -0.18 5.18
N LEU A 55 -16.53 0.67 5.20
CA LEU A 55 -16.48 2.03 5.71
C LEU A 55 -17.33 2.13 6.98
N VAL A 56 -16.94 2.99 7.90
CA VAL A 56 -17.63 3.21 9.18
C VAL A 56 -17.79 4.71 9.39
N ASP A 57 -18.95 5.11 9.93
CA ASP A 57 -19.20 6.50 10.32
C ASP A 57 -18.72 6.76 11.77
N PRO A 58 -17.64 7.53 11.99
CA PRO A 58 -17.17 7.86 13.33
C PRO A 58 -18.08 8.83 14.10
N ASN A 59 -19.03 9.49 13.43
CA ASN A 59 -19.94 10.43 14.05
C ASN A 59 -21.20 9.78 14.61
N HIS A 60 -21.51 8.56 14.18
CA HIS A 60 -22.71 7.85 14.58
C HIS A 60 -22.61 7.36 16.04
N PRO A 61 -23.62 7.60 16.90
CA PRO A 61 -23.57 7.24 18.33
C PRO A 61 -23.43 5.73 18.54
N ALA A 62 -24.06 4.90 17.70
CA ALA A 62 -23.90 3.44 17.75
C ALA A 62 -22.43 3.00 17.65
N ILE A 63 -21.62 3.65 16.78
CA ILE A 63 -20.20 3.33 16.61
C ILE A 63 -19.36 3.86 17.77
N ARG A 64 -19.73 5.02 18.31
CA ARG A 64 -19.03 5.61 19.48
C ARG A 64 -19.23 4.79 20.75
N ASN A 65 -20.41 4.23 20.92
CA ASN A 65 -20.77 3.43 22.09
C ASN A 65 -20.30 1.97 21.98
N ASP A 66 -19.98 1.49 20.78
CA ASP A 66 -19.50 0.12 20.54
C ASP A 66 -18.03 -0.04 21.01
N PRO A 67 -17.75 -0.90 22.00
CA PRO A 67 -16.41 -1.08 22.56
C PRO A 67 -15.40 -1.70 21.58
N ASP A 68 -15.85 -2.43 20.55
CA ASP A 68 -14.97 -3.16 19.63
C ASP A 68 -14.42 -2.27 18.51
N ILE A 69 -15.20 -1.26 18.09
CA ILE A 69 -14.88 -0.42 16.94
C ILE A 69 -14.70 1.06 17.26
N ASN A 70 -15.05 1.53 18.46
CA ASN A 70 -14.96 2.96 18.84
C ASN A 70 -13.57 3.58 18.62
N TRP A 71 -12.50 2.78 18.59
CA TRP A 71 -11.14 3.25 18.33
C TRP A 71 -11.03 3.99 16.98
N ILE A 72 -11.91 3.71 16.02
CA ILE A 72 -11.96 4.40 14.73
C ILE A 72 -12.45 5.84 14.84
N CYS A 73 -13.21 6.17 15.88
CA CYS A 73 -13.73 7.52 16.15
C CYS A 73 -12.64 8.46 16.66
N HIS A 74 -11.51 7.94 17.13
CA HIS A 74 -10.43 8.76 17.66
C HIS A 74 -9.84 9.68 16.56
N PRO A 75 -9.57 10.98 16.84
CA PRO A 75 -9.05 11.92 15.83
C PRO A 75 -7.78 11.43 15.11
N SER A 76 -6.95 10.65 15.79
CA SER A 76 -5.74 10.04 15.21
C SER A 76 -6.01 9.06 14.05
N GLN A 77 -7.25 8.59 13.88
CA GLN A 77 -7.69 7.69 12.80
C GLN A 77 -8.26 8.43 11.59
N ARG A 78 -8.51 9.75 11.66
CA ARG A 78 -8.98 10.52 10.51
C ARG A 78 -8.07 10.38 9.28
N GLY A 79 -8.60 10.05 8.11
CA GLY A 79 -7.84 9.81 6.89
C GLY A 79 -6.81 8.68 7.03
N ARG A 80 -7.13 7.61 7.76
CA ARG A 80 -6.19 6.50 8.03
C ARG A 80 -5.73 5.77 6.78
N VAL A 81 -6.60 5.71 5.76
CA VAL A 81 -6.32 5.07 4.47
C VAL A 81 -5.16 5.74 3.73
N PHE A 82 -5.17 7.07 3.63
CA PHE A 82 -4.13 7.84 2.93
C PHE A 82 -2.77 7.75 3.61
N ARG A 83 -2.76 7.49 4.92
CA ARG A 83 -1.55 7.25 5.73
C ARG A 83 -1.11 5.78 5.74
N GLY A 84 -1.84 4.91 5.05
CA GLY A 84 -1.54 3.48 4.92
C GLY A 84 -1.67 2.70 6.22
N LYS A 85 -2.55 3.12 7.15
CA LYS A 85 -2.82 2.41 8.41
C LYS A 85 -3.76 1.20 8.23
N THR A 86 -4.44 1.09 7.08
CA THR A 86 -5.24 -0.08 6.70
C THR A 86 -4.38 -1.35 6.57
N ALA A 87 -5.01 -2.53 6.53
CA ALA A 87 -4.28 -3.78 6.32
C ALA A 87 -3.54 -3.79 4.96
N ALA A 88 -4.19 -3.30 3.90
CA ALA A 88 -3.58 -3.16 2.58
C ALA A 88 -2.38 -2.18 2.61
N GLY A 89 -2.55 -1.02 3.25
CA GLY A 89 -1.48 -0.03 3.40
C GLY A 89 -0.29 -0.54 4.22
N ARG A 90 -0.52 -1.24 5.33
CA ARG A 90 0.54 -1.87 6.14
C ARG A 90 1.27 -2.97 5.35
N ARG A 91 0.54 -3.77 4.57
CA ARG A 91 1.11 -4.80 3.69
C ARG A 91 2.00 -4.18 2.61
N MET A 92 1.53 -3.12 1.94
CA MET A 92 2.29 -2.37 0.94
C MET A 92 3.59 -1.81 1.50
N ARG A 93 3.56 -1.22 2.71
CA ARG A 93 4.76 -0.73 3.41
C ARG A 93 5.70 -1.86 3.88
N GLY A 94 5.24 -3.11 3.82
CA GLY A 94 5.98 -4.28 4.28
C GLY A 94 6.16 -4.26 5.80
N LEU A 95 5.09 -3.92 6.53
CA LEU A 95 5.01 -3.87 8.00
C LEU A 95 4.41 -5.14 8.62
N LEU A 96 3.78 -6.02 7.82
CA LEU A 96 3.17 -7.25 8.33
C LEU A 96 4.21 -8.37 8.47
N ARG A 97 4.14 -9.13 9.57
CA ARG A 97 5.10 -10.17 10.01
C ARG A 97 5.37 -11.28 8.97
N ASN A 98 4.36 -11.68 8.20
CA ASN A 98 4.39 -12.95 7.44
C ASN A 98 5.09 -12.88 6.07
N ARG A 99 5.88 -11.83 5.79
CA ARG A 99 6.57 -11.64 4.52
C ARG A 99 8.10 -11.71 4.65
N GLY A 100 8.60 -12.60 5.52
CA GLY A 100 10.01 -13.04 5.60
C GLY A 100 11.09 -11.98 5.86
N LEU A 101 10.74 -10.70 5.94
CA LEU A 101 11.67 -9.63 6.26
C LEU A 101 11.83 -9.59 7.77
N LYS A 102 12.72 -10.42 8.32
CA LYS A 102 13.25 -10.40 9.70
C LYS A 102 13.95 -9.06 10.08
N GLY A 103 13.58 -7.96 9.44
CA GLY A 103 14.13 -6.63 9.62
C GLY A 103 13.00 -5.61 9.58
N THR A 104 12.56 -5.20 10.76
CA THR A 104 11.72 -4.04 11.06
C THR A 104 12.15 -2.78 10.28
N HIS A 105 11.33 -1.73 10.29
CA HIS A 105 11.67 -0.40 9.74
C HIS A 105 13.12 0.03 10.06
N LYS A 106 13.62 -0.30 11.25
CA LYS A 106 15.01 -0.11 11.69
C LYS A 106 16.05 -0.76 10.78
N TYR A 107 15.86 -2.01 10.35
CA TYR A 107 16.76 -2.69 9.41
C TYR A 107 16.72 -2.07 8.02
N LYS A 108 15.53 -1.73 7.51
CA LYS A 108 15.39 -1.05 6.20
C LYS A 108 16.05 0.33 6.20
N TRP A 109 15.89 1.10 7.28
CA TRP A 109 16.56 2.39 7.45
C TRP A 109 18.08 2.23 7.57
N LYS A 110 18.57 1.27 8.38
CA LYS A 110 20.01 0.97 8.48
C LYS A 110 20.60 0.51 7.13
N LYS A 111 19.90 -0.37 6.40
CA LYS A 111 20.31 -0.84 5.06
C LYS A 111 20.41 0.33 4.08
N LYS A 112 19.40 1.21 4.04
CA LYS A 112 19.39 2.37 3.15
C LYS A 112 20.47 3.40 3.50
N GLN A 113 20.75 3.60 4.79
CA GLN A 113 21.89 4.42 5.24
C GLN A 113 23.23 3.81 4.80
N LYS A 114 23.41 2.50 4.93
CA LYS A 114 24.61 1.78 4.46
C LYS A 114 24.78 1.89 2.93
N GLU A 115 23.71 1.71 2.16
CA GLU A 115 23.72 1.86 0.69
C GLU A 115 24.10 3.27 0.25
N ARG A 116 23.61 4.31 0.95
CA ARG A 116 23.99 5.71 0.73
C ARG A 116 25.48 5.96 1.01
N LYS A 117 25.99 5.48 2.16
CA LYS A 117 27.41 5.59 2.53
C LYS A 117 28.32 4.90 1.51
N LEU A 118 27.91 3.73 1.02
CA LEU A 118 28.63 2.96 0.01
C LEU A 118 28.39 3.45 -1.44
N LYS A 119 27.60 4.52 -1.64
CA LYS A 119 27.17 5.03 -2.96
C LYS A 119 26.65 3.93 -3.90
N LYS A 120 26.07 2.85 -3.36
CA LYS A 120 25.50 1.77 -4.17
C LYS A 120 24.37 2.36 -5.01
N ARG A 121 24.54 2.36 -6.33
CA ARG A 121 23.49 2.80 -7.24
C ARG A 121 22.31 1.85 -7.07
N HIS A 122 21.08 2.38 -7.16
CA HIS A 122 19.87 1.57 -7.25
C HIS A 122 20.01 0.67 -8.49
N GLU A 123 20.49 -0.56 -8.31
CA GLU A 123 20.42 -1.62 -9.30
C GLU A 123 18.96 -1.83 -9.61
N ALA A 124 18.62 -1.62 -10.87
CA ALA A 124 17.29 -1.79 -11.41
C ALA A 124 17.02 -3.29 -11.60
N SER A 125 17.01 -4.06 -10.52
CA SER A 125 16.72 -5.49 -10.56
C SER A 125 15.51 -5.81 -9.69
N ARG A 126 14.37 -5.22 -10.05
CA ARG A 126 13.05 -5.80 -9.75
C ARG A 126 12.29 -5.86 -11.06
N GLY A 127 12.48 -6.93 -11.84
CA GLY A 127 11.56 -7.27 -12.92
C GLY A 127 12.12 -7.68 -14.29
N ALA A 128 13.39 -8.05 -14.44
CA ALA A 128 13.84 -8.73 -15.65
C ALA A 128 14.41 -10.11 -15.30
N ARG A 129 13.52 -11.06 -14.95
CA ARG A 129 13.80 -12.46 -15.27
C ARG A 129 13.45 -12.58 -16.75
N ILE A 130 14.46 -12.43 -17.60
CA ILE A 130 14.37 -12.97 -18.97
C ILE A 130 14.20 -14.47 -18.76
N ILE A 131 13.04 -15.02 -19.12
CA ILE A 131 12.92 -16.45 -19.37
C ILE A 131 13.82 -16.66 -20.59
N ARG A 132 15.01 -17.20 -20.37
CA ARG A 132 15.87 -17.64 -21.47
C ARG A 132 15.19 -18.88 -22.04
N PRO A 133 14.85 -18.97 -23.33
CA PRO A 133 14.42 -20.24 -23.90
C PRO A 133 15.58 -21.24 -23.71
N GLU A 134 15.24 -22.44 -23.25
CA GLU A 134 16.16 -23.56 -23.23
C GLU A 134 16.34 -24.00 -24.70
N GLU A 135 17.56 -23.87 -25.21
CA GLU A 135 18.04 -24.69 -26.33
C GLU A 135 18.57 -26.00 -25.76
#